data_AF-A0A1E1MN08-F1
#
_entry.id   AF-A0A1E1MN08-F1
#
_cell.length_a   1.000
_cell.length_b   1.000
_cell.length_c   1.000
_cell.angle_alpha   90.00
_cell.angle_beta   90.00
_cell.angle_gamma   90.00
#
_symmetry.space_group_name_H-M   'P 1'
#
loop_
_entity.id
_entity.type
_entity.pdbx_description
1 polymer ?
#
loop_
_entity_poly.entity_id
_entity_poly.type
_entity_poly.pdbx_seq_one_letter_code
_entity_poly.pdbx_strand_id
1 'polypeptide(L)'
;MSSSSAGINSVIGNISTSTNTTLLPLNDPGCNDTTCHAFQEAMDASQAEIPFASQFIYGHYIVFSYCAVVLFFSIAHVYRHLSLPYQSNDDPLPESESEFKTKPKIWQKIKALWRFFTYRNVSLGHENRISTGQALFLIPGSVFVAILTFQQKYYFRPRLSYGFPPLGVRTGVMALSLTPAIVALSGKFNLITLVTGMSYERLTVYHHWPGMCALG
;
A
#
# COMPACT_ATOMS: atom_id res chain seq x y z
N MET A 1 25.30 -29.77 -46.84
CA MET A 1 24.29 -30.35 -45.92
C MET A 1 23.37 -29.19 -45.55
N SER A 2 22.31 -28.93 -46.31
CA SER A 2 21.04 -29.67 -46.40
C SER A 2 20.23 -29.63 -45.10
N SER A 3 18.94 -29.32 -45.30
CA SER A 3 17.75 -29.65 -44.49
C SER A 3 17.17 -28.49 -43.68
N SER A 4 16.13 -27.81 -44.18
CA SER A 4 14.69 -28.21 -44.25
C SER A 4 13.96 -27.90 -42.93
N SER A 5 13.12 -26.87 -42.92
CA SER A 5 11.66 -26.93 -43.17
C SER A 5 10.87 -27.42 -41.95
N ALA A 6 10.16 -26.49 -41.32
CA ALA A 6 8.88 -26.73 -40.67
C ALA A 6 8.05 -25.45 -40.74
N GLY A 7 7.48 -25.19 -41.91
CA GLY A 7 6.27 -24.38 -42.02
C GLY A 7 5.07 -25.28 -41.76
N ILE A 8 4.23 -24.91 -40.80
CA ILE A 8 2.85 -25.39 -40.69
C ILE A 8 1.97 -24.20 -40.25
N ASN A 9 1.38 -23.55 -41.25
CA ASN A 9 0.02 -23.02 -41.29
C ASN A 9 -0.47 -22.12 -40.14
N SER A 10 -0.53 -20.81 -40.40
CA SER A 10 -1.84 -20.14 -40.35
C SER A 10 -2.11 -19.47 -41.70
N VAL A 11 -2.81 -20.23 -42.52
CA VAL A 11 -3.56 -19.73 -43.67
C VAL A 11 -4.69 -18.88 -43.11
N ILE A 12 -4.47 -17.57 -43.00
CA ILE A 12 -5.54 -16.57 -43.18
C ILE A 12 -4.91 -15.44 -43.98
N GLY A 13 -5.35 -15.30 -45.22
CA GLY A 13 -4.80 -14.37 -46.18
C GLY A 13 -4.81 -12.94 -45.65
N ASN A 14 -3.68 -12.26 -45.80
CA ASN A 14 -3.66 -10.81 -45.99
C ASN A 14 -4.31 -10.50 -47.34
N ILE A 15 -5.63 -10.66 -47.41
CA ILE A 15 -6.46 -9.86 -48.27
C ILE A 15 -6.59 -8.53 -47.52
N SER A 16 -5.70 -7.60 -47.83
CA SER A 16 -5.92 -6.18 -47.60
C SER A 16 -7.02 -5.69 -48.54
N THR A 17 -8.23 -6.25 -48.39
CA THR A 17 -9.44 -5.50 -48.71
C THR A 17 -9.50 -4.41 -47.66
N SER A 18 -9.42 -3.16 -48.11
CA SER A 18 -9.87 -2.00 -47.34
C SER A 18 -11.37 -2.17 -47.05
N THR A 19 -11.72 -3.06 -46.14
CA THR A 19 -13.05 -3.09 -45.55
C THR A 19 -13.20 -1.77 -44.83
N ASN A 20 -14.19 -0.99 -45.25
CA ASN A 20 -14.47 0.30 -44.65
C ASN A 20 -14.99 0.04 -43.22
N THR A 21 -14.09 0.05 -42.23
CA THR A 21 -14.38 -0.28 -40.83
C THR A 21 -15.05 0.86 -40.05
N THR A 22 -15.36 1.98 -40.72
CA THR A 22 -15.80 3.21 -40.05
C THR A 22 -17.24 3.16 -39.54
N LEU A 23 -18.13 2.41 -40.21
CA LEU A 23 -19.58 2.40 -39.95
C LEU A 23 -20.10 1.01 -39.54
N LEU A 24 -19.30 0.22 -38.82
CA LEU A 24 -19.75 -1.07 -38.31
C LEU A 24 -20.58 -0.90 -37.03
N PRO A 25 -21.59 -1.76 -36.79
CA PRO A 25 -22.28 -1.79 -35.51
C PRO A 25 -21.33 -2.27 -34.41
N LEU A 26 -21.55 -1.79 -33.19
CA LEU A 26 -20.68 -2.09 -32.04
C LEU A 26 -20.56 -3.60 -31.75
N ASN A 27 -21.54 -4.42 -32.14
CA ASN A 27 -21.54 -5.87 -31.92
C ASN A 27 -20.62 -6.65 -32.88
N ASP A 28 -20.12 -6.01 -33.95
CA ASP A 28 -19.25 -6.67 -34.92
C ASP A 28 -17.81 -6.81 -34.37
N PRO A 29 -17.16 -7.98 -34.50
CA PRO A 29 -15.78 -8.19 -34.06
C PRO A 29 -14.76 -7.29 -34.77
N GLY A 30 -15.07 -6.76 -35.95
CA GLY A 30 -14.25 -5.78 -36.68
C GLY A 30 -14.29 -4.36 -36.11
N CYS A 31 -15.26 -4.01 -35.26
CA CYS A 31 -15.37 -2.70 -34.61
C CYS A 31 -14.67 -2.70 -33.24
N ASN A 32 -13.34 -2.76 -33.26
CA ASN A 32 -12.49 -2.80 -32.05
C ASN A 32 -11.39 -1.72 -32.02
N ASP A 33 -11.37 -0.84 -33.01
CA ASP A 33 -10.38 0.22 -33.15
C ASP A 33 -11.09 1.59 -33.24
N THR A 34 -10.33 2.64 -32.94
CA THR A 34 -10.71 4.07 -33.01
C THR A 34 -11.22 4.50 -34.39
N THR A 35 -10.91 3.73 -35.44
CA THR A 35 -11.42 3.96 -36.79
C THR A 35 -12.93 3.75 -36.92
N CYS A 36 -13.55 2.96 -36.04
CA CYS A 36 -15.00 2.72 -36.00
C CYS A 36 -15.69 3.79 -35.15
N HIS A 37 -16.64 4.54 -35.72
CA HIS A 37 -17.35 5.61 -35.01
C HIS A 37 -18.14 5.11 -33.78
N ALA A 38 -18.83 3.97 -33.91
CA ALA A 38 -19.60 3.38 -32.81
C ALA A 38 -18.69 2.95 -31.63
N PHE A 39 -17.47 2.52 -31.92
CA PHE A 39 -16.49 2.19 -30.90
C PHE A 39 -15.99 3.44 -30.17
N GLN A 40 -15.68 4.51 -30.92
CA GLN A 40 -15.24 5.78 -30.37
C GLN A 40 -16.30 6.41 -29.45
N GLU A 41 -17.56 6.44 -29.86
CA GLU A 41 -18.66 6.96 -29.03
C GLU A 41 -18.85 6.16 -27.74
N ALA A 42 -18.76 4.83 -27.81
CA ALA A 42 -18.86 3.97 -26.63
C ALA A 42 -17.65 4.13 -25.69
N MET A 43 -16.46 4.35 -26.24
CA MET A 43 -15.27 4.70 -25.46
C MET A 43 -15.44 6.04 -24.74
N ASP A 44 -15.87 7.07 -25.47
CA ASP A 44 -16.04 8.42 -24.95
C ASP A 44 -17.12 8.45 -23.86
N ALA A 45 -18.23 7.72 -24.04
CA ALA A 45 -19.24 7.53 -23.00
C ALA A 45 -18.65 6.86 -21.75
N SER A 46 -17.85 5.79 -21.91
CA SER A 46 -17.20 5.13 -20.79
C SER A 46 -16.18 6.05 -20.08
N GLN A 47 -15.47 6.89 -20.82
CA GLN A 47 -14.51 7.86 -20.25
C GLN A 47 -15.22 9.04 -19.57
N ALA A 48 -16.37 9.47 -20.10
CA ALA A 48 -17.19 10.50 -19.49
C ALA A 48 -17.81 10.04 -18.16
N GLU A 49 -18.21 8.78 -18.05
CA GLU A 49 -18.70 8.20 -16.78
C GLU A 49 -17.59 8.17 -15.70
N ILE A 50 -16.37 7.82 -16.09
CA ILE A 50 -15.24 7.68 -15.15
C ILE A 50 -14.01 8.39 -15.71
N PRO A 51 -13.88 9.71 -15.47
CA PRO A 51 -12.74 10.47 -15.93
C PRO A 51 -11.49 10.05 -15.16
N PHE A 52 -10.38 9.86 -15.86
CA PHE A 52 -9.09 9.49 -15.28
C PHE A 52 -8.63 10.48 -14.21
N ALA A 53 -8.83 11.78 -14.44
CA ALA A 53 -8.42 12.85 -13.53
C ALA A 53 -9.04 12.72 -12.13
N SER A 54 -10.28 12.22 -12.02
CA SER A 54 -10.97 12.06 -10.72
C SER A 54 -10.27 11.06 -9.80
N GLN A 55 -9.48 10.13 -10.35
CA GLN A 55 -8.85 9.06 -9.59
C GLN A 55 -7.61 9.52 -8.81
N PHE A 56 -7.02 10.68 -9.13
CA PHE A 56 -5.88 11.20 -8.39
C PHE A 56 -6.22 11.66 -6.97
N ILE A 57 -7.51 11.89 -6.67
CA ILE A 57 -7.94 12.30 -5.33
C ILE A 57 -7.61 11.22 -4.28
N TYR A 58 -7.64 9.94 -4.67
CA TYR A 58 -7.31 8.83 -3.79
C TYR A 58 -5.84 8.83 -3.34
N GLY A 59 -4.92 9.27 -4.22
CA GLY A 59 -3.53 9.45 -3.85
C GLY A 59 -3.36 10.49 -2.75
N HIS A 60 -4.09 11.60 -2.84
CA HIS A 60 -4.07 12.65 -1.82
C HIS A 60 -4.54 12.14 -0.44
N TYR A 61 -5.61 11.33 -0.40
CA TYR A 61 -6.08 10.74 0.87
C TYR A 61 -5.01 9.86 1.54
N ILE A 62 -4.29 9.05 0.75
CA ILE A 62 -3.18 8.23 1.24
C ILE A 62 -2.08 9.12 1.82
N VAL A 63 -1.62 10.12 1.06
CA VAL A 63 -0.56 11.04 1.49
C VAL A 63 -0.95 11.76 2.79
N PHE A 64 -2.15 12.33 2.87
CA PHE A 64 -2.60 13.03 4.08
C PHE A 64 -2.69 12.10 5.29
N SER A 65 -3.22 10.88 5.11
CA SER A 65 -3.32 9.90 6.21
C SER A 65 -1.95 9.54 6.77
N TYR A 66 -0.97 9.29 5.91
CA TYR A 66 0.38 8.95 6.33
C TYR A 66 1.09 10.15 6.98
N CYS A 67 1.00 11.34 6.39
CA CYS A 67 1.58 12.56 6.96
C CYS A 67 1.01 12.85 8.36
N ALA A 68 -0.30 12.68 8.57
CA ALA A 68 -0.94 12.86 9.87
C ALA A 68 -0.41 11.87 10.92
N VAL A 69 -0.24 10.60 10.55
CA VAL A 69 0.35 9.57 11.42
C VAL A 69 1.79 9.93 11.80
N VAL A 70 2.63 10.30 10.82
CA VAL A 70 4.04 10.66 11.05
C VAL A 70 4.13 11.89 11.95
N LEU A 71 3.31 12.91 11.73
CA LEU A 71 3.26 14.09 12.59
C LEU A 71 2.82 13.73 14.01
N PHE A 72 1.80 12.90 14.18
CA PHE A 72 1.34 12.46 15.50
C PHE A 72 2.45 11.75 16.29
N PHE A 73 3.15 10.79 15.66
CA PHE A 73 4.27 10.10 16.30
C PHE A 73 5.45 11.03 16.59
N SER A 74 5.74 11.98 15.70
CA SER A 74 6.79 12.97 15.90
C SER A 74 6.50 13.90 17.08
N ILE A 75 5.26 14.39 17.19
CA ILE A 75 4.80 15.20 18.33
C ILE A 75 4.87 14.39 19.62
N ALA A 76 4.39 13.15 19.63
CA ALA A 76 4.46 12.28 20.80
C ALA A 76 5.91 12.00 21.24
N HIS A 77 6.83 11.85 20.28
CA HIS A 77 8.25 11.69 20.55
C HIS A 77 8.86 12.96 21.17
N VAL A 78 8.63 14.12 20.56
CA VAL A 78 9.11 15.41 21.08
C VAL A 78 8.53 15.71 22.45
N TYR A 79 7.23 15.44 22.65
CA TYR A 79 6.58 15.59 23.95
C TYR A 79 7.22 14.68 25.00
N ARG A 80 7.52 13.42 24.68
CA ARG A 80 8.23 12.53 25.61
C ARG A 80 9.65 12.99 25.87
N HIS A 81 10.38 13.43 24.86
CA HIS A 81 11.74 13.91 25.01
C HIS A 81 11.81 15.17 25.87
N LEU A 82 10.85 16.09 25.73
CA LEU A 82 10.76 17.30 26.54
C LEU A 82 10.17 17.04 27.95
N SER A 83 9.27 16.06 28.08
CA SER A 83 8.62 15.71 29.35
C SER A 83 9.42 14.70 30.19
N LEU A 84 10.44 14.09 29.62
CA LEU A 84 11.44 13.33 30.36
C LEU A 84 12.55 14.32 30.75
N PRO A 85 12.56 14.88 31.97
CA PRO A 85 13.85 15.32 32.50
C PRO A 85 14.78 14.11 32.42
N TYR A 86 15.96 14.34 31.85
CA TYR A 86 17.12 13.45 31.92
C TYR A 86 17.18 12.76 33.29
N GLN A 87 16.64 11.54 33.38
CA GLN A 87 16.88 10.67 34.52
C GLN A 87 18.28 10.13 34.24
N SER A 88 19.27 10.85 34.78
CA SER A 88 20.65 10.39 34.88
C SER A 88 20.63 8.95 35.39
N ASN A 89 21.41 8.08 34.74
CA ASN A 89 21.59 6.67 35.10
C ASN A 89 22.34 6.50 36.44
N ASP A 90 21.95 7.24 37.47
CA ASP A 90 22.37 7.09 38.86
C ASP A 90 21.13 6.84 39.71
N ASP A 91 20.29 5.86 39.35
CA ASP A 91 19.37 5.27 40.31
C ASP A 91 20.20 4.32 41.19
N PRO A 92 20.41 4.61 42.48
CA PRO A 92 21.08 3.68 43.38
C PRO A 92 20.25 2.40 43.45
N LEU A 93 20.93 1.24 43.45
CA LEU A 93 20.32 -0.06 43.71
C LEU A 93 19.35 0.03 44.90
N PRO A 94 18.10 -0.47 44.77
CA PRO A 94 17.10 -0.28 45.82
C PRO A 94 17.48 -1.12 47.04
N GLU A 95 18.10 -0.48 48.02
CA GLU A 95 18.18 -0.98 49.39
C GLU A 95 16.95 -0.47 50.14
N SER A 96 16.23 -1.43 50.75
CA SER A 96 15.06 -1.29 51.61
C SER A 96 13.67 -1.44 50.97
N GLU A 97 12.97 -2.47 51.47
CA GLU A 97 11.63 -2.97 51.12
C GLU A 97 10.46 -1.98 51.35
N SER A 98 10.72 -0.70 51.65
CA SER A 98 9.70 0.17 52.26
C SER A 98 8.94 1.11 51.30
N GLU A 99 9.38 1.25 50.04
CA GLU A 99 8.79 2.20 49.09
C GLU A 99 7.70 1.62 48.15
N PHE A 100 7.27 0.37 48.37
CA PHE A 100 6.29 -0.33 47.52
C PHE A 100 4.81 0.12 47.71
N LYS A 101 4.54 1.17 48.49
CA LYS A 101 3.16 1.54 48.89
C LYS A 101 2.62 2.82 48.26
N THR A 102 3.19 3.32 47.16
CA THR A 102 2.54 4.34 46.35
C THR A 102 1.68 3.67 45.27
N LYS A 103 0.35 3.83 45.35
CA LYS A 103 -0.58 3.29 44.34
C LYS A 103 -0.18 3.88 42.98
N PRO A 104 0.19 3.05 41.98
CA PRO A 104 0.64 3.57 40.71
C PRO A 104 -0.50 4.35 40.06
N LYS A 105 -0.21 5.58 39.62
CA LYS A 105 -1.17 6.44 38.92
C LYS A 105 -1.70 5.67 37.70
N ILE A 106 -2.96 5.89 37.34
CA ILE A 106 -3.61 5.25 36.17
C ILE A 106 -2.74 5.39 34.90
N TRP A 107 -2.03 6.51 34.75
CA TRP A 107 -1.04 6.74 33.70
C TRP A 107 0.13 5.74 33.66
N GLN A 108 0.63 5.29 34.81
CA GLN A 108 1.68 4.27 34.88
C GLN A 108 1.15 2.89 34.46
N LYS A 109 -0.10 2.57 34.80
CA LYS A 109 -0.77 1.34 34.34
C LYS A 109 -1.00 1.34 32.84
N ILE A 110 -1.47 2.46 32.28
CA ILE A 110 -1.66 2.63 30.83
C ILE A 110 -0.31 2.52 30.11
N LYS A 111 0.74 3.18 30.62
CA LYS A 111 2.10 3.06 30.05
C LYS A 111 2.63 1.62 30.10
N ALA A 112 2.44 0.91 31.22
CA ALA A 112 2.86 -0.48 31.35
C ALA A 112 2.10 -1.42 30.41
N LEU A 113 0.79 -1.20 30.23
CA LEU A 113 -0.04 -1.99 29.32
C LEU A 113 0.27 -1.72 27.85
N TRP A 114 0.50 -0.46 27.49
CA TRP A 114 0.98 -0.07 26.17
C TRP A 114 2.35 -0.67 25.87
N ARG A 115 3.27 -0.60 26.83
CA ARG A 115 4.59 -1.21 26.78
C ARG A 115 4.48 -2.72 26.57
N PHE A 116 3.65 -3.39 27.36
CA PHE A 116 3.39 -4.82 27.25
C PHE A 116 2.83 -5.21 25.88
N PHE A 117 1.86 -4.46 25.36
CA PHE A 117 1.32 -4.68 24.02
C PHE A 117 2.37 -4.48 22.93
N THR A 118 3.20 -3.43 23.04
CA THR A 118 4.21 -3.09 22.01
C THR A 118 5.37 -4.09 22.01
N TYR A 119 5.79 -4.59 23.17
CA TYR A 119 6.89 -5.55 23.31
C TYR A 119 6.45 -7.01 23.20
N ARG A 120 5.15 -7.30 23.30
CA ARG A 120 4.66 -8.62 22.94
C ARG A 120 5.04 -8.85 21.47
N ASN A 121 5.64 -9.99 21.18
CA ASN A 121 5.86 -10.43 19.81
C ASN A 121 4.83 -11.53 19.56
N VAL A 122 4.00 -11.37 18.55
CA VAL A 122 3.05 -12.40 18.13
C VAL A 122 3.81 -13.35 17.21
N SER A 123 3.97 -14.60 17.64
CA SER A 123 4.62 -15.63 16.82
C SER A 123 3.58 -16.18 15.86
N LEU A 124 3.67 -15.80 14.58
CA LEU A 124 2.90 -16.40 13.49
C LEU A 124 3.74 -17.56 12.93
N GLY A 125 3.71 -18.72 13.58
CA GLY A 125 4.40 -19.93 13.13
C GLY A 125 5.91 -19.97 13.42
N HIS A 126 6.56 -21.05 12.98
CA HIS A 126 7.87 -21.55 13.44
C HIS A 126 9.02 -20.52 13.37
N GLU A 127 8.99 -19.53 12.47
CA GLU A 127 10.13 -18.62 12.25
C GLU A 127 9.78 -17.11 12.11
N ASN A 128 8.51 -16.72 12.00
CA ASN A 128 8.14 -15.32 11.77
C ASN A 128 7.63 -14.63 13.04
N ARG A 129 8.54 -13.95 13.75
CA ARG A 129 8.21 -13.11 14.92
C ARG A 129 7.94 -11.68 14.49
N ILE A 130 6.68 -11.33 14.25
CA ILE A 130 6.26 -9.96 13.98
C ILE A 130 6.07 -9.23 15.33
N SER A 131 6.60 -8.01 15.48
CA SER A 131 6.28 -7.19 16.66
C SER A 131 4.81 -6.84 16.66
N THR A 132 4.10 -6.96 17.79
CA THR A 132 2.68 -6.58 17.83
C THR A 132 2.50 -5.10 17.47
N GLY A 133 3.47 -4.24 17.78
CA GLY A 133 3.44 -2.83 17.37
C GLY A 133 3.48 -2.62 15.86
N GLN A 134 4.11 -3.53 15.12
CA GLN A 134 4.14 -3.47 13.66
C GLN A 134 2.88 -4.06 13.03
N ALA A 135 2.37 -5.15 13.60
CA ALA A 135 1.06 -5.71 13.22
C ALA A 135 -0.05 -4.68 13.41
N LEU A 136 0.01 -3.89 14.50
CA LEU A 136 -0.92 -2.81 14.80
C LEU A 136 -0.89 -1.68 13.77
N PHE A 137 0.20 -1.49 13.02
CA PHE A 137 0.27 -0.49 11.95
C PHE A 137 -0.12 -1.07 10.60
N LEU A 138 0.39 -2.27 10.28
CA LEU A 138 0.16 -2.93 9.00
C LEU A 138 -1.30 -3.34 8.79
N ILE A 139 -1.96 -3.91 9.81
CA ILE A 139 -3.34 -4.40 9.69
C ILE A 139 -4.34 -3.26 9.39
N PRO A 140 -4.41 -2.16 10.18
CA PRO A 140 -5.33 -1.08 9.86
C PRO A 140 -4.92 -0.34 8.59
N GLY A 141 -3.62 -0.26 8.27
CA GLY A 141 -3.15 0.30 7.00
C GLY A 141 -3.62 -0.50 5.79
N SER A 142 -3.53 -1.83 5.84
CA SER A 142 -4.01 -2.70 4.75
C SER A 142 -5.53 -2.68 4.63
N VAL A 143 -6.25 -2.67 5.75
CA VAL A 143 -7.71 -2.50 5.76
C VAL A 143 -8.12 -1.15 5.17
N PHE A 144 -7.43 -0.07 5.51
CA PHE A 144 -7.71 1.26 4.97
C PHE A 144 -7.53 1.31 3.45
N VAL A 145 -6.43 0.78 2.93
CA VAL A 145 -6.20 0.70 1.48
C VAL A 145 -7.26 -0.19 0.82
N ALA A 146 -7.61 -1.34 1.42
CA ALA A 146 -8.65 -2.22 0.89
C ALA A 146 -10.03 -1.55 0.84
N ILE A 147 -10.40 -0.77 1.87
CA ILE A 147 -11.65 -0.01 1.85
C ILE A 147 -11.63 1.00 0.70
N LEU A 148 -10.54 1.75 0.53
CA LEU A 148 -10.43 2.74 -0.55
C LEU A 148 -10.47 2.13 -1.95
N THR A 149 -9.95 0.92 -2.15
CA THR A 149 -9.99 0.24 -3.45
C THR A 149 -11.40 -0.29 -3.78
N PHE A 150 -12.11 -0.84 -2.80
CA PHE A 150 -13.43 -1.44 -2.98
C PHE A 150 -14.62 -0.50 -2.78
N GLN A 151 -14.40 0.77 -2.41
CA GLN A 151 -15.51 1.70 -2.16
C GLN A 151 -16.33 2.06 -3.42
N GLN A 152 -15.75 1.96 -4.62
CA GLN A 152 -16.42 2.37 -5.87
C GLN A 152 -16.93 1.16 -6.68
N LYS A 153 -18.22 1.18 -7.01
CA LYS A 153 -18.93 0.09 -7.72
C LYS A 153 -18.41 -0.21 -9.14
N TYR A 154 -17.74 0.74 -9.80
CA TYR A 154 -17.24 0.57 -11.15
C TYR A 154 -15.82 -0.01 -11.16
N TYR A 155 -15.73 -1.33 -11.27
CA TYR A 155 -14.45 -2.05 -11.25
C TYR A 155 -13.84 -2.25 -12.64
N PHE A 156 -14.69 -2.57 -13.62
CA PHE A 156 -14.28 -2.96 -14.98
C PHE A 156 -14.99 -2.11 -16.04
N ARG A 157 -14.31 -1.89 -17.17
CA ARG A 157 -14.92 -1.35 -18.38
C ARG A 157 -15.51 -2.50 -19.22
N PRO A 158 -16.56 -2.27 -20.03
CA PRO A 158 -17.21 -3.32 -20.83
C PRO A 158 -16.27 -4.01 -21.84
N ARG A 159 -15.25 -3.32 -22.33
CA ARG A 159 -14.25 -3.84 -23.27
C ARG A 159 -12.83 -3.51 -22.80
N LEU A 160 -11.90 -4.44 -23.02
CA LEU A 160 -10.47 -4.25 -22.72
C LEU A 160 -9.82 -3.17 -23.61
N SER A 161 -10.31 -3.02 -24.84
CA SER A 161 -9.80 -2.04 -25.80
C SER A 161 -10.08 -0.59 -25.41
N TYR A 162 -10.92 -0.35 -24.40
CA TYR A 162 -11.19 0.99 -23.86
C TYR A 162 -10.07 1.52 -22.95
N GLY A 163 -9.04 0.70 -22.70
CA GLY A 163 -7.88 1.05 -21.88
C GLY A 163 -7.94 0.43 -20.48
N PHE A 164 -7.10 0.95 -19.58
CA PHE A 164 -6.94 0.38 -18.24
C PHE A 164 -8.23 0.46 -17.42
N PRO A 165 -8.57 -0.60 -16.66
CA PRO A 165 -9.73 -0.60 -15.79
C PRO A 165 -9.56 0.45 -14.67
N PRO A 166 -10.66 1.09 -14.23
CA PRO A 166 -10.62 2.12 -13.18
C PRO A 166 -10.14 1.58 -11.84
N LEU A 167 -10.26 0.27 -11.59
CA LEU A 167 -9.68 -0.36 -10.40
C LEU A 167 -8.14 -0.35 -10.45
N GLY A 168 -7.55 -0.73 -11.58
CA GLY A 168 -6.09 -0.82 -11.74
C GLY A 168 -5.42 0.55 -11.72
N VAL A 169 -6.06 1.57 -12.29
CA VAL A 169 -5.56 2.94 -12.21
C VAL A 169 -5.58 3.44 -10.75
N ARG A 170 -6.67 3.20 -10.01
CA ARG A 170 -6.79 3.58 -8.59
C ARG A 170 -5.74 2.91 -7.71
N THR A 171 -5.54 1.60 -7.83
CA THR A 171 -4.51 0.89 -7.07
C THR A 171 -3.11 1.36 -7.46
N GLY A 172 -2.89 1.66 -8.75
CA GLY A 172 -1.64 2.25 -9.24
C GLY A 172 -1.32 3.60 -8.61
N VAL A 173 -2.28 4.54 -8.59
CA VAL A 173 -2.04 5.86 -7.96
C VAL A 173 -1.87 5.76 -6.44
N MET A 174 -2.57 4.84 -5.77
CA MET A 174 -2.36 4.56 -4.33
C MET A 174 -0.97 3.99 -4.07
N ALA A 175 -0.50 3.05 -4.90
CA ALA A 175 0.83 2.45 -4.79
C ALA A 175 1.94 3.50 -5.01
N LEU A 176 1.80 4.34 -6.05
CA LEU A 176 2.72 5.46 -6.30
C LEU A 176 2.78 6.44 -5.13
N SER A 177 1.65 6.69 -4.48
CA SER A 177 1.57 7.57 -3.30
C SER A 177 2.24 6.97 -2.05
N LEU A 178 2.30 5.64 -1.95
CA LEU A 178 2.95 4.92 -0.85
C LEU A 178 4.47 4.81 -1.03
N THR A 179 4.98 4.84 -2.26
CA THR A 179 6.41 4.76 -2.56
C THR A 179 7.30 5.70 -1.72
N PRO A 180 7.03 7.02 -1.62
CA PRO A 180 7.86 7.90 -0.81
C PRO A 180 7.84 7.54 0.68
N ALA A 181 6.72 7.05 1.20
CA ALA A 181 6.62 6.58 2.59
C ALA A 181 7.48 5.32 2.82
N ILE A 182 7.47 4.37 1.89
CA ILE A 182 8.29 3.15 1.95
C ILE A 182 9.77 3.51 1.89
N VAL A 183 10.16 4.42 0.99
CA VAL A 183 11.55 4.89 0.86
C VAL A 183 12.01 5.62 2.14
N ALA A 184 11.16 6.47 2.71
CA ALA A 184 11.45 7.16 3.97
C ALA A 184 11.62 6.18 5.16
N LEU A 185 10.85 5.09 5.19
CA LEU A 185 10.94 4.04 6.20
C LEU A 185 12.14 3.09 5.97
N SER A 186 12.59 2.93 4.73
CA SER A 186 13.66 2.00 4.33
C SER A 186 15.08 2.56 4.50
N GLY A 187 15.24 3.81 4.92
CA GLY A 187 16.54 4.47 5.05
C GLY A 187 17.43 3.86 6.15
N LYS A 188 18.73 3.67 5.85
CA LYS A 188 19.76 3.17 6.79
C LYS A 188 20.00 4.10 8.00
N PHE A 189 19.68 5.38 7.84
CA PHE A 189 19.46 6.35 8.93
C PHE A 189 17.96 6.59 9.05
N ASN A 190 17.29 5.65 9.71
CA ASN A 190 15.84 5.65 9.81
C ASN A 190 15.40 6.82 10.69
N LEU A 191 14.76 7.84 10.10
CA LEU A 191 14.11 8.94 10.82
C LEU A 191 13.09 8.38 11.82
N ILE A 192 12.50 7.21 11.52
CA ILE A 192 11.69 6.44 12.44
C ILE A 192 12.53 5.77 13.54
N THR A 193 13.79 5.34 13.35
CA THR A 193 14.61 4.82 14.47
C THR A 193 15.02 5.94 15.41
N LEU A 194 15.23 7.16 14.90
CA LEU A 194 15.41 8.36 15.73
C LEU A 194 14.12 8.76 16.48
N VAL A 195 12.93 8.48 15.92
CA VAL A 195 11.61 8.82 16.50
C VAL A 195 10.92 7.67 17.28
N THR A 196 11.31 6.41 17.07
CA THR A 196 10.63 5.20 17.64
C THR A 196 11.57 4.17 18.27
N GLY A 197 12.90 4.26 18.10
CA GLY A 197 13.85 3.35 18.72
C GLY A 197 13.80 1.90 18.21
N MET A 198 13.23 1.66 17.02
CA MET A 198 13.13 0.31 16.45
C MET A 198 14.45 -0.10 15.77
N SER A 199 14.98 -1.27 16.17
CA SER A 199 16.24 -1.85 15.64
C SER A 199 16.13 -2.25 14.17
N TYR A 200 17.23 -2.04 13.43
CA TYR A 200 17.43 -2.30 12.00
C TYR A 200 17.09 -3.74 11.58
N GLU A 201 17.27 -4.71 12.48
CA GLU A 201 17.01 -6.14 12.27
C GLU A 201 15.53 -6.44 11.97
N ARG A 202 14.62 -5.59 12.47
CA ARG A 202 13.19 -5.71 12.21
C ARG A 202 12.81 -5.18 10.82
N LEU A 203 13.60 -4.27 10.23
CA LEU A 203 13.26 -3.56 8.98
C LEU A 203 13.44 -4.43 7.73
N THR A 204 14.45 -5.30 7.70
CA THR A 204 14.66 -6.26 6.62
C THR A 204 13.49 -7.24 6.47
N VAL A 205 12.80 -7.56 7.58
CA VAL A 205 11.58 -8.39 7.58
C VAL A 205 10.41 -7.64 6.91
N TYR A 206 10.28 -6.31 7.09
CA TYR A 206 9.28 -5.49 6.39
C TYR A 206 9.52 -5.42 4.89
N HIS A 207 10.77 -5.46 4.45
CA HIS A 207 11.10 -5.39 3.04
C HIS A 207 10.78 -6.69 2.29
N HIS A 208 10.91 -7.85 2.95
CA HIS A 208 10.59 -9.15 2.34
C HIS A 208 9.09 -9.47 2.33
N TRP A 209 8.33 -9.01 3.33
CA TRP A 209 6.91 -9.31 3.47
C TRP A 209 6.02 -8.90 2.28
N PRO A 210 6.12 -7.68 1.72
CA PRO A 210 5.30 -7.30 0.56
C PRO A 210 5.64 -8.09 -0.71
N GLY A 211 6.89 -8.57 -0.85
CA GLY A 211 7.26 -9.49 -1.93
C GLY A 211 6.60 -10.86 -1.80
N MET A 212 6.46 -11.36 -0.57
CA MET A 212 5.76 -12.62 -0.28
C MET A 212 4.24 -12.51 -0.50
N CYS A 213 3.63 -11.39 -0.12
CA CYS A 213 2.21 -11.14 -0.36
C CYS A 213 1.85 -10.90 -1.84
N ALA A 214 2.82 -10.64 -2.71
CA ALA A 214 2.61 -10.41 -4.14
C ALA A 214 2.78 -11.67 -5.00
N LEU A 215 3.34 -12.75 -4.45
CA LEU A 215 3.63 -14.02 -5.14
C LEU A 215 2.73 -15.19 -4.70
N GLY A 216 1.80 -14.96 -3.76
CA GLY A 216 0.76 -15.93 -3.36
C GLY A 216 -0.63 -15.39 -3.63
#